data_AF-A0A6M3XEK4-F1
#
_entry.id   AF-A0A6M3XEK4-F1
#
_cell.length_a   1.000
_cell.length_b   1.000
_cell.length_c   1.000
_cell.angle_alpha   90.00
_cell.angle_beta   90.00
_cell.angle_gamma   90.00
#
_symmetry.space_group_name_H-M   'P 1'
#
loop_
_entity.id
_entity.type
_entity.pdbx_description
1 polymer ?
#
loop_
_entity_poly.entity_id
_entity_poly.type
_entity_poly.pdbx_seq_one_letter_code
_entity_poly.pdbx_strand_id
1 'polypeptide(L)'
;MAEKATLDKIKDKERELKPLYDRMDRTRKSVYLTPYQMLKVDGKTIEDNVINVTMPYPAIIANTIINDLIDAHQQVIIEGDITPKAKNFLEKFFNDNFDEGDEVLSRKGYPSLYDWWCNHVCIRSYIGTRYVCQLIDGKYRIDVLPSDMRYCSREYGNDGLNWFCNSGYRLPSDVKAEYAIQLEEKGITLPSGNSYIFVRDWWSSDKNEVYLDDREIINQSHKFGEPPFVTGSPATGFLLRDDGYIAHESEDILFLIRGIIDEVNRSVSIEQTKAFELLRPPYEQEVEQNDSKPGEAPPKTGQTKKVKKGQMHQLLPTPDVNRAFLSGREDLNKAVQMGGVNDIDLGNVSQTVSAVWITAQTSIRKKFTAPRLKTISTCTSQLARMAERQYRLAVGMAKDDPEVLIGREGRKKLYKLGDFPNPEKYDIRYEYRSQSKTEEIANLAQFEAAPDLPMLYRLEHFLKVSNPQEVMGMIDMAEAKRIDPAITFYDLALSLARQAADIEDDDEKEANAKKMQSKIMTERGVAMLKQRLVPGQEQEMGSPPKPPAGRPETLMAMPGMLSGTAPKPQREPQAA
;
A
#
# COMPACT_ATOMS: atom_id res chain seq x y z
N MET A 1 -31.93 -31.23 1.32
CA MET A 1 -31.91 -30.15 2.34
C MET A 1 -32.68 -28.99 1.76
N ALA A 2 -33.69 -28.46 2.45
CA ALA A 2 -34.42 -27.30 1.96
C ALA A 2 -33.45 -26.11 1.81
N GLU A 3 -33.50 -25.43 0.68
CA GLU A 3 -32.64 -24.27 0.41
C GLU A 3 -33.00 -23.16 1.41
N LYS A 4 -32.08 -22.86 2.35
CA LYS A 4 -32.22 -21.67 3.19
C LYS A 4 -32.32 -20.45 2.27
N ALA A 5 -33.23 -19.52 2.57
CA ALA A 5 -33.36 -18.27 1.84
C ALA A 5 -32.01 -17.53 1.81
N THR A 6 -31.65 -16.89 0.69
CA THR A 6 -30.35 -16.19 0.50
C THR A 6 -30.04 -15.23 1.66
N LEU A 7 -31.06 -14.49 2.13
CA LEU A 7 -30.92 -13.57 3.27
C LEU A 7 -30.49 -14.27 4.57
N ASP A 8 -30.98 -15.47 4.85
CA ASP A 8 -30.59 -16.22 6.05
C ASP A 8 -29.13 -16.65 5.96
N LYS A 9 -28.66 -17.08 4.78
CA LYS A 9 -27.26 -17.42 4.54
C LYS A 9 -26.35 -16.20 4.79
N ILE A 10 -26.75 -15.03 4.29
CA ILE A 10 -25.99 -13.78 4.50
C ILE A 10 -25.93 -13.45 6.00
N LYS A 11 -27.08 -13.42 6.70
CA LYS A 11 -27.17 -13.07 8.13
C LYS A 11 -26.39 -14.06 9.02
N ASP A 12 -26.45 -15.36 8.71
CA ASP A 12 -25.67 -16.38 9.41
C ASP A 12 -24.16 -16.13 9.25
N LYS A 13 -23.71 -15.79 8.04
CA LYS A 13 -22.29 -15.49 7.78
C LYS A 13 -21.83 -14.16 8.38
N GLU A 14 -22.68 -13.13 8.39
CA GLU A 14 -22.41 -11.86 9.07
C GLU A 14 -22.20 -12.08 10.58
N ARG A 15 -22.95 -12.99 11.19
CA ARG A 15 -22.79 -13.37 12.61
C ARG A 15 -21.49 -14.11 12.85
N GLU A 16 -21.13 -15.04 11.97
CA GLU A 16 -19.87 -15.79 12.02
C GLU A 16 -18.65 -14.85 11.90
N LEU A 17 -18.70 -13.88 10.99
CA LEU A 17 -17.62 -12.91 10.75
C LEU A 17 -17.59 -11.75 11.75
N LYS A 18 -18.56 -11.67 12.67
CA LYS A 18 -18.64 -10.58 13.66
C LYS A 18 -17.34 -10.35 14.46
N PRO A 19 -16.64 -11.39 14.97
CA PRO A 19 -15.40 -11.17 15.72
C PRO A 19 -14.30 -10.50 14.88
N LEU A 20 -14.19 -10.88 13.60
CA LEU A 20 -13.28 -10.26 12.64
C LEU A 20 -13.65 -8.78 12.41
N TYR A 21 -14.93 -8.50 12.20
CA TYR A 21 -15.45 -7.16 12.01
C TYR A 21 -15.24 -6.24 13.22
N ASP A 22 -15.46 -6.76 14.43
CA ASP A 22 -15.20 -6.04 15.67
C ASP A 22 -13.71 -5.70 15.82
N ARG A 23 -12.80 -6.58 15.39
CA ARG A 23 -11.36 -6.28 15.30
C ARG A 23 -11.09 -5.13 14.32
N MET A 24 -11.61 -5.21 13.10
CA MET A 24 -11.44 -4.16 12.09
C MET A 24 -11.94 -2.79 12.57
N ASP A 25 -13.02 -2.76 13.35
CA ASP A 25 -13.54 -1.52 13.92
C ASP A 25 -12.67 -0.96 15.05
N ARG A 26 -12.04 -1.82 15.86
CA ARG A 26 -11.03 -1.38 16.85
C ARG A 26 -9.83 -0.74 16.16
N THR A 27 -9.28 -1.40 15.14
CA THR A 27 -8.15 -0.88 14.35
C THR A 27 -8.50 0.46 13.69
N ARG A 28 -9.70 0.56 13.08
CA ARG A 28 -10.20 1.82 12.51
C ARG A 28 -10.22 2.94 13.56
N LYS A 29 -10.73 2.67 14.77
CA LYS A 29 -10.77 3.68 15.85
C LYS A 29 -9.39 4.17 16.23
N SER A 30 -8.41 3.27 16.36
CA SER A 30 -7.02 3.63 16.67
C SER A 30 -6.40 4.50 15.57
N VAL A 31 -6.61 4.13 14.30
CA VAL A 31 -6.04 4.86 13.14
C VAL A 31 -6.71 6.23 12.95
N TYR A 32 -8.02 6.34 13.19
CA TYR A 32 -8.75 7.60 13.13
C TYR A 32 -8.59 8.46 14.38
N LEU A 33 -7.70 8.08 15.31
CA LEU A 33 -7.42 8.81 16.53
C LEU A 33 -8.70 9.13 17.32
N THR A 34 -9.60 8.14 17.40
CA THR A 34 -10.78 8.27 18.26
C THR A 34 -10.31 8.59 19.67
N PRO A 35 -10.83 9.66 20.32
CA PRO A 35 -10.32 10.08 21.62
C PRO A 35 -10.31 8.92 22.63
N TYR A 36 -9.12 8.63 23.14
CA TYR A 36 -8.91 7.66 24.21
C TYR A 36 -9.68 8.09 25.46
N GLN A 37 -10.24 7.11 26.15
CA GLN A 37 -10.93 7.32 27.42
C GLN A 37 -10.39 6.28 28.41
N MET A 38 -9.74 6.77 29.46
CA MET A 38 -9.25 5.92 30.53
C MET A 38 -10.44 5.34 31.28
N LEU A 39 -10.46 4.02 31.42
CA LEU A 39 -11.46 3.31 32.20
C LEU A 39 -10.98 3.14 33.64
N LYS A 40 -11.91 3.05 34.58
CA LYS A 40 -11.64 2.66 35.97
C LYS A 40 -11.18 1.20 36.00
N VAL A 41 -10.74 0.76 37.18
CA VAL A 41 -10.25 -0.62 37.41
C VAL A 41 -11.32 -1.68 37.07
N ASP A 42 -12.60 -1.32 37.05
CA ASP A 42 -13.70 -2.18 36.63
C ASP A 42 -13.73 -2.48 35.11
N GLY A 43 -12.90 -1.79 34.32
CA GLY A 43 -12.78 -1.93 32.87
C GLY A 43 -14.03 -1.51 32.09
N LYS A 44 -14.96 -0.76 32.72
CA LYS A 44 -16.26 -0.41 32.12
C LYS A 44 -16.61 1.06 32.28
N THR A 45 -16.33 1.64 33.44
CA THR A 45 -16.69 3.04 33.70
C THR A 45 -15.54 3.96 33.30
N ILE A 46 -15.85 5.12 32.72
CA ILE A 46 -14.84 6.12 32.37
C ILE A 46 -14.36 6.80 33.66
N GLU A 47 -13.05 7.08 33.75
CA GLU A 47 -12.48 7.82 34.87
C GLU A 47 -12.77 9.33 34.75
N ASP A 48 -13.37 9.90 35.79
CA ASP A 48 -13.99 11.23 35.77
C ASP A 48 -13.02 12.35 36.23
N ASN A 49 -11.79 11.99 36.62
CA ASN A 49 -10.76 12.92 37.11
C ASN A 49 -9.38 12.67 36.48
N VAL A 50 -9.36 12.38 35.18
CA VAL A 50 -8.13 12.16 34.40
C VAL A 50 -8.15 12.99 33.12
N ILE A 51 -7.00 13.57 32.78
CA ILE A 51 -6.78 14.19 31.47
C ILE A 51 -6.45 13.07 30.49
N ASN A 52 -7.40 12.78 29.59
CA ASN A 52 -7.20 11.76 28.56
C ASN A 52 -6.36 12.29 27.40
N VAL A 53 -5.30 11.56 27.05
CA VAL A 53 -4.42 11.87 25.93
C VAL A 53 -4.47 10.72 24.91
N THR A 54 -4.59 11.08 23.64
CA THR A 54 -4.58 10.12 22.51
C THR A 54 -3.34 10.35 21.68
N MET A 55 -2.42 9.39 21.66
CA MET A 55 -1.19 9.48 20.90
C MET A 55 -1.42 9.16 19.42
N PRO A 56 -0.74 9.85 18.48
CA PRO A 56 -0.93 9.66 17.05
C PRO A 56 -0.24 8.42 16.46
N TYR A 57 0.46 7.62 17.28
CA TYR A 57 1.27 6.47 16.81
C TYR A 57 0.57 5.54 15.82
N PRO A 58 -0.69 5.10 16.05
CA PRO A 58 -1.35 4.17 15.13
C PRO A 58 -1.55 4.77 13.73
N ALA A 59 -1.90 6.05 13.68
CA ALA A 59 -2.10 6.78 12.42
C ALA A 59 -0.77 6.99 11.69
N ILE A 60 0.30 7.31 12.41
CA ILE A 60 1.65 7.46 11.84
C ILE A 60 2.11 6.14 11.22
N ILE A 61 2.06 5.05 11.98
CA ILE A 61 2.46 3.70 11.53
C ILE A 61 1.66 3.29 10.29
N ALA A 62 0.33 3.44 10.34
CA ALA A 62 -0.54 3.11 9.23
C ALA A 62 -0.19 3.91 7.97
N ASN A 63 -0.10 5.24 8.07
CA ASN A 63 0.17 6.10 6.91
C ASN A 63 1.56 5.84 6.32
N THR A 64 2.59 5.64 7.14
CA THR A 64 3.93 5.33 6.63
C THR A 64 3.89 4.04 5.80
N ILE A 65 3.35 2.96 6.35
CA ILE A 65 3.31 1.68 5.63
C ILE A 65 2.39 1.74 4.40
N ILE A 66 1.26 2.46 4.46
CA ILE A 66 0.36 2.63 3.31
C ILE A 66 1.08 3.37 2.18
N ASN A 67 1.76 4.49 2.47
CA ASN A 67 2.52 5.24 1.47
C ASN A 67 3.63 4.38 0.86
N ASP A 68 4.32 3.59 1.67
CA ASP A 68 5.34 2.66 1.19
C ASP A 68 4.80 1.59 0.23
N LEU A 69 3.56 1.15 0.43
CA LEU A 69 2.89 0.23 -0.49
C LEU A 69 2.47 0.97 -1.77
N ILE A 70 1.92 2.19 -1.66
CA ILE A 70 1.52 3.00 -2.82
C ILE A 70 2.73 3.29 -3.74
N ASP A 71 3.91 3.52 -3.16
CA ASP A 71 5.14 3.77 -3.93
C ASP A 71 5.74 2.49 -4.56
N ALA A 72 5.15 1.32 -4.35
CA ALA A 72 5.70 0.09 -4.91
C ALA A 72 5.43 0.00 -6.42
N HIS A 73 6.48 -0.35 -7.17
CA HIS A 73 6.42 -0.50 -8.62
C HIS A 73 5.78 -1.83 -9.01
N GLN A 74 4.71 -1.76 -9.81
CA GLN A 74 4.04 -2.92 -10.38
C GLN A 74 4.75 -3.40 -11.65
N GLN A 75 4.99 -4.71 -11.75
CA GLN A 75 5.46 -5.36 -12.96
C GLN A 75 4.52 -6.50 -13.34
N VAL A 76 4.11 -6.54 -14.61
CA VAL A 76 3.38 -7.66 -15.20
C VAL A 76 4.41 -8.66 -15.73
N ILE A 77 4.27 -9.92 -15.34
CA ILE A 77 5.14 -11.01 -15.78
C ILE A 77 4.26 -12.05 -16.45
N ILE A 78 4.54 -12.29 -17.74
CA ILE A 78 3.85 -13.31 -18.53
C ILE A 78 4.81 -14.44 -18.89
N GLU A 79 4.57 -15.59 -18.29
CA GLU A 79 5.38 -16.80 -18.45
C GLU A 79 4.61 -17.85 -19.26
N GLY A 80 5.33 -18.76 -19.94
CA GLY A 80 4.71 -19.83 -20.71
C GLY A 80 5.17 -19.94 -22.16
N ASP A 81 4.63 -20.94 -22.85
CA ASP A 81 4.96 -21.31 -24.23
C ASP A 81 4.16 -20.46 -25.24
N ILE A 82 4.47 -19.16 -25.24
CA ILE A 82 3.88 -18.17 -26.14
C ILE A 82 4.94 -17.25 -26.72
N THR A 83 4.67 -16.71 -27.91
CA THR A 83 5.61 -15.83 -28.61
C THR A 83 5.84 -14.51 -27.85
N PRO A 84 7.02 -13.87 -27.96
CA PRO A 84 7.27 -12.57 -27.33
C PRO A 84 6.26 -11.48 -27.75
N LYS A 85 5.77 -11.54 -29.01
CA LYS A 85 4.72 -10.63 -29.49
C LYS A 85 3.40 -10.83 -28.72
N ALA A 86 3.02 -12.08 -28.46
CA ALA A 86 1.83 -12.40 -27.68
C ALA A 86 1.96 -11.97 -26.21
N LYS A 87 3.16 -12.11 -25.61
CA LYS A 87 3.45 -11.59 -24.27
C LYS A 87 3.24 -10.08 -24.19
N ASN A 88 3.88 -9.32 -25.08
CA ASN A 88 3.74 -7.87 -25.13
C ASN A 88 2.29 -7.42 -25.41
N PHE A 89 1.54 -8.20 -26.19
CA PHE A 89 0.12 -7.93 -26.45
C PHE A 89 -0.72 -8.09 -25.17
N LEU A 90 -0.55 -9.20 -24.45
CA LEU A 90 -1.26 -9.47 -23.20
C LEU A 90 -0.90 -8.45 -22.11
N GLU A 91 0.37 -8.09 -21.96
CA GLU A 91 0.81 -7.06 -21.01
C GLU A 91 0.10 -5.72 -21.28
N LYS A 92 0.07 -5.30 -22.55
CA LYS A 92 -0.64 -4.09 -22.96
C LYS A 92 -2.15 -4.21 -22.70
N PHE A 93 -2.75 -5.36 -23.02
CA PHE A 93 -4.18 -5.57 -22.77
C PHE A 93 -4.53 -5.40 -21.30
N PHE A 94 -3.78 -6.02 -20.37
CA PHE A 94 -4.08 -5.91 -18.95
C PHE A 94 -3.84 -4.50 -18.41
N ASN A 95 -2.75 -3.85 -18.82
CA ASN A 95 -2.47 -2.46 -18.43
C ASN A 95 -3.58 -1.53 -18.93
N ASP A 96 -3.98 -1.63 -20.20
CA ASP A 96 -5.05 -0.81 -20.76
C ASP A 96 -6.41 -1.10 -20.07
N ASN A 97 -6.68 -2.36 -19.68
CA ASN A 97 -7.91 -2.73 -18.97
C ASN A 97 -7.96 -2.09 -17.57
N PHE A 98 -6.89 -2.22 -16.78
CA PHE A 98 -6.83 -1.66 -15.43
C PHE A 98 -6.79 -0.14 -15.46
N ASP A 99 -6.11 0.45 -16.43
CA ASP A 99 -6.11 1.89 -16.66
C ASP A 99 -7.51 2.45 -16.95
N GLU A 100 -8.31 1.76 -17.77
CA GLU A 100 -9.70 2.13 -18.05
C GLU A 100 -10.59 1.93 -16.80
N GLY A 101 -10.33 0.87 -16.01
CA GLY A 101 -10.97 0.66 -14.72
C GLY A 101 -10.72 1.80 -13.73
N ASP A 102 -9.46 2.24 -13.59
CA ASP A 102 -9.09 3.37 -12.73
C ASP A 102 -9.70 4.69 -13.19
N GLU A 103 -9.85 4.89 -14.50
CA GLU A 103 -10.57 6.05 -15.06
C GLU A 103 -12.07 6.03 -14.69
N VAL A 104 -12.70 4.85 -14.71
CA VAL A 104 -14.08 4.67 -14.23
C VAL A 104 -14.20 4.96 -12.73
N LEU A 105 -13.24 4.51 -11.91
CA LEU A 105 -13.20 4.83 -10.48
C LEU A 105 -13.04 6.32 -10.22
N SER A 106 -12.12 6.96 -10.94
CA SER A 106 -11.90 8.40 -10.85
C SER A 106 -13.16 9.20 -11.17
N ARG A 107 -13.91 8.82 -12.22
CA ARG A 107 -15.22 9.43 -12.56
C ARG A 107 -16.27 9.22 -11.46
N LYS A 108 -16.20 8.13 -10.70
CA LYS A 108 -17.07 7.85 -9.54
C LYS A 108 -16.57 8.52 -8.24
N GLY A 109 -15.46 9.26 -8.27
CA GLY A 109 -14.87 9.91 -7.09
C GLY A 109 -14.06 8.98 -6.18
N TYR A 110 -13.70 7.79 -6.66
CA TYR A 110 -12.82 6.86 -5.96
C TYR A 110 -11.34 7.09 -6.34
N PRO A 111 -10.39 6.76 -5.46
CA PRO A 111 -8.98 6.65 -5.83
C PRO A 111 -8.77 5.48 -6.80
N SER A 112 -7.53 5.32 -7.30
CA SER A 112 -7.16 4.14 -8.08
C SER A 112 -7.43 2.86 -7.28
N LEU A 113 -7.65 1.75 -7.99
CA LEU A 113 -7.89 0.46 -7.36
C LEU A 113 -6.70 0.04 -6.49
N TYR A 114 -5.49 0.31 -6.96
CA TYR A 114 -4.26 -0.02 -6.25
C TYR A 114 -4.15 0.76 -4.93
N ASP A 115 -4.38 2.07 -4.94
CA ASP A 115 -4.33 2.91 -3.73
C ASP A 115 -5.39 2.48 -2.71
N TRP A 116 -6.59 2.13 -3.20
CA TRP A 116 -7.66 1.60 -2.37
C TRP A 116 -7.22 0.31 -1.65
N TRP A 117 -6.62 -0.62 -2.40
CA TRP A 117 -6.11 -1.88 -1.86
C TRP A 117 -4.98 -1.67 -0.86
N CYS A 118 -4.01 -0.78 -1.14
CA CYS A 118 -2.92 -0.46 -0.21
C CYS A 118 -3.46 0.04 1.14
N ASN A 119 -4.52 0.85 1.14
CA ASN A 119 -5.16 1.31 2.37
C ASN A 119 -5.87 0.16 3.11
N HIS A 120 -6.72 -0.59 2.41
CA HIS A 120 -7.57 -1.62 3.02
C HIS A 120 -6.78 -2.85 3.50
N VAL A 121 -5.75 -3.28 2.77
CA VAL A 121 -4.91 -4.41 3.18
C VAL A 121 -4.12 -4.13 4.46
N CYS A 122 -3.88 -2.85 4.79
CA CYS A 122 -3.24 -2.42 6.02
C CYS A 122 -4.22 -2.35 7.20
N ILE A 123 -5.40 -1.74 7.01
CA ILE A 123 -6.33 -1.42 8.11
C ILE A 123 -7.40 -2.49 8.32
N ARG A 124 -7.95 -3.02 7.23
CA ARG A 124 -8.98 -4.08 7.26
C ARG A 124 -8.39 -5.47 7.17
N SER A 125 -7.16 -5.60 6.66
CA SER A 125 -6.50 -6.86 6.31
C SER A 125 -7.21 -7.68 5.23
N TYR A 126 -8.26 -7.16 4.62
CA TYR A 126 -8.91 -7.85 3.52
C TYR A 126 -9.16 -6.82 2.44
N ILE A 127 -8.92 -7.24 1.21
CA ILE A 127 -9.24 -6.48 0.01
C ILE A 127 -10.24 -7.27 -0.81
N GLY A 128 -11.14 -6.56 -1.48
CA GLY A 128 -12.13 -7.15 -2.35
C GLY A 128 -12.55 -6.17 -3.43
N THR A 129 -12.81 -6.69 -4.62
CA THR A 129 -13.19 -5.87 -5.77
C THR A 129 -14.14 -6.63 -6.66
N ARG A 130 -15.27 -5.99 -7.01
CA ARG A 130 -16.11 -6.43 -8.13
C ARG A 130 -15.48 -5.99 -9.43
N TYR A 131 -15.40 -6.88 -10.40
CA TYR A 131 -14.91 -6.56 -11.74
C TYR A 131 -15.78 -7.24 -12.78
N VAL A 132 -16.49 -6.44 -13.56
CA VAL A 132 -17.42 -6.91 -14.58
C VAL A 132 -17.07 -6.28 -15.91
N CYS A 133 -16.64 -7.11 -16.85
CA CYS A 133 -16.39 -6.75 -18.24
C CYS A 133 -17.56 -7.19 -19.11
N GLN A 134 -18.16 -6.26 -19.87
CA GLN A 134 -19.30 -6.56 -20.73
C GLN A 134 -19.31 -5.69 -21.99
N LEU A 135 -19.93 -6.20 -23.05
CA LEU A 135 -20.26 -5.43 -24.24
C LEU A 135 -21.69 -4.91 -24.13
N ILE A 136 -21.84 -3.59 -24.03
CA ILE A 136 -23.13 -2.90 -24.04
C ILE A 136 -23.16 -2.01 -25.28
N ASP A 137 -24.13 -2.25 -26.17
CA ASP A 137 -24.30 -1.52 -27.44
C ASP A 137 -23.02 -1.53 -28.31
N GLY A 138 -22.33 -2.67 -28.36
CA GLY A 138 -21.07 -2.83 -29.10
C GLY A 138 -19.86 -2.11 -28.46
N LYS A 139 -20.04 -1.47 -27.30
CA LYS A 139 -18.96 -0.82 -26.55
C LYS A 139 -18.58 -1.67 -25.35
N TYR A 140 -17.28 -1.86 -25.17
CA TYR A 140 -16.75 -2.51 -23.98
C TYR A 140 -16.84 -1.58 -22.78
N ARG A 141 -17.45 -2.06 -21.72
CA ARG A 141 -17.61 -1.35 -20.46
C ARG A 141 -17.07 -2.22 -19.34
N ILE A 142 -16.19 -1.61 -18.56
CA ILE A 142 -15.71 -2.16 -17.30
C ILE A 142 -16.52 -1.52 -16.19
N ASP A 143 -17.14 -2.33 -15.36
CA ASP A 143 -17.65 -1.91 -14.07
C ASP A 143 -16.76 -2.48 -12.97
N VAL A 144 -16.00 -1.59 -12.34
CA VAL A 144 -15.15 -1.88 -11.20
C VAL A 144 -15.75 -1.24 -9.95
N LEU A 145 -15.81 -2.01 -8.87
CA LEU A 145 -16.26 -1.57 -7.56
C LEU A 145 -15.35 -2.14 -6.46
N PRO A 146 -14.41 -1.36 -5.93
CA PRO A 146 -13.70 -1.74 -4.72
C PRO A 146 -14.69 -1.89 -3.56
N SER A 147 -14.50 -2.92 -2.73
CA SER A 147 -15.42 -3.28 -1.65
C SER A 147 -14.74 -3.15 -0.28
N ASP A 148 -15.36 -2.43 0.66
CA ASP A 148 -14.88 -2.44 2.06
C ASP A 148 -15.29 -3.78 2.69
N MET A 149 -14.28 -4.62 2.90
CA MET A 149 -14.45 -5.98 3.41
C MET A 149 -15.04 -6.04 4.82
N ARG A 150 -15.10 -4.91 5.55
CA ARG A 150 -15.84 -4.80 6.80
C ARG A 150 -17.35 -5.05 6.64
N TYR A 151 -17.91 -4.75 5.48
CA TYR A 151 -19.34 -4.93 5.20
C TYR A 151 -19.61 -6.05 4.18
N CYS A 152 -18.60 -6.86 3.87
CA CYS A 152 -18.72 -7.91 2.88
C CYS A 152 -18.78 -9.29 3.52
N SER A 153 -19.86 -10.02 3.25
CA SER A 153 -19.99 -11.44 3.61
C SER A 153 -19.67 -12.31 2.42
N ARG A 154 -19.01 -13.45 2.64
CA ARG A 154 -18.59 -14.34 1.55
C ARG A 154 -18.38 -15.76 2.04
N GLU A 155 -18.42 -16.69 1.10
CA GLU A 155 -18.13 -18.10 1.37
C GLU A 155 -17.30 -18.69 0.22
N TYR A 156 -16.28 -19.46 0.60
CA TYR A 156 -15.46 -20.23 -0.33
C TYR A 156 -15.97 -21.67 -0.37
N GLY A 157 -16.12 -22.21 -1.59
CA GLY A 157 -16.35 -23.63 -1.85
C GLY A 157 -15.06 -24.33 -2.31
N ASN A 158 -15.21 -25.52 -2.88
CA ASN A 158 -14.08 -26.33 -3.36
C ASN A 158 -13.36 -25.68 -4.55
N ASP A 159 -14.11 -24.99 -5.42
CA ASP A 159 -13.61 -24.43 -6.68
C ASP A 159 -13.31 -22.93 -6.60
N GLY A 160 -13.30 -22.36 -5.39
CA GLY A 160 -13.05 -20.94 -5.15
C GLY A 160 -14.22 -20.23 -4.49
N LEU A 161 -14.44 -18.97 -4.84
CA LEU A 161 -15.47 -18.13 -4.23
C LEU A 161 -16.86 -18.62 -4.67
N ASN A 162 -17.66 -19.13 -3.73
CA ASN A 162 -18.99 -19.68 -4.03
C ASN A 162 -20.02 -18.56 -4.16
N TRP A 163 -20.01 -17.62 -3.21
CA TRP A 163 -20.82 -16.41 -3.26
C TRP A 163 -20.15 -15.25 -2.52
N PHE A 164 -20.57 -14.04 -2.88
CA PHE A 164 -20.12 -12.80 -2.28
C PHE A 164 -21.29 -11.84 -2.11
N CYS A 165 -21.38 -11.16 -0.97
CA CYS A 165 -22.38 -10.15 -0.69
C CYS A 165 -21.70 -8.85 -0.25
N ASN A 166 -21.79 -7.82 -1.06
CA ASN A 166 -21.39 -6.47 -0.68
C ASN A 166 -22.57 -5.76 -0.01
N SER A 167 -22.47 -5.52 1.29
CA SER A 167 -23.50 -4.81 2.05
C SER A 167 -23.06 -3.38 2.34
N GLY A 168 -24.00 -2.44 2.43
CA GLY A 168 -23.65 -1.05 2.74
C GLY A 168 -24.85 -0.14 2.91
N TYR A 169 -24.59 1.04 3.45
CA TYR A 169 -25.59 2.09 3.63
C TYR A 169 -25.51 3.06 2.46
N ARG A 170 -26.62 3.29 1.76
CA ARG A 170 -26.72 4.22 0.63
C ARG A 170 -27.80 5.27 0.84
N LEU A 171 -27.63 6.45 0.25
CA LEU A 171 -28.67 7.47 0.29
C LEU A 171 -29.84 7.08 -0.62
N PRO A 172 -31.09 7.43 -0.27
CA PRO A 172 -32.25 7.16 -1.12
C PRO A 172 -32.12 7.73 -2.54
N SER A 173 -31.43 8.87 -2.71
CA SER A 173 -31.14 9.48 -4.01
C SER A 173 -30.33 8.56 -4.92
N ASP A 174 -29.30 7.92 -4.36
CA ASP A 174 -28.37 7.09 -5.12
C ASP A 174 -29.03 5.77 -5.50
N VAL A 175 -29.78 5.19 -4.57
CA VAL A 175 -30.61 4.00 -4.81
C VAL A 175 -31.63 4.27 -5.91
N LYS A 176 -32.28 5.45 -5.89
CA LYS A 176 -33.22 5.83 -6.95
C LYS A 176 -32.54 6.04 -8.29
N ALA A 177 -31.34 6.64 -8.32
CA ALA A 177 -30.59 6.85 -9.55
C ALA A 177 -30.16 5.52 -10.21
N GLU A 178 -29.80 4.51 -9.41
CA GLU A 178 -29.33 3.22 -9.91
C GLU A 178 -30.49 2.24 -10.22
N TYR A 179 -31.56 2.23 -9.41
CA TYR A 179 -32.61 1.21 -9.45
C TYR A 179 -34.03 1.76 -9.72
N ALA A 180 -34.17 2.92 -10.37
CA ALA A 180 -35.47 3.56 -10.60
C ALA A 180 -36.52 2.60 -11.18
N ILE A 181 -36.16 1.86 -12.23
CA ILE A 181 -37.07 0.96 -12.96
C ILE A 181 -37.53 -0.17 -12.05
N GLN A 182 -36.60 -0.81 -11.33
CA GLN A 182 -36.88 -1.95 -10.47
C GLN A 182 -37.73 -1.55 -9.25
N LEU A 183 -37.54 -0.33 -8.73
CA LEU A 183 -38.35 0.21 -7.64
C LEU A 183 -39.80 0.44 -8.08
N GLU A 184 -40.01 0.97 -9.29
CA GLU A 184 -41.33 1.16 -9.88
C GLU A 184 -42.04 -0.18 -10.13
N GLU A 185 -41.34 -1.15 -10.75
CA GLU A 185 -41.88 -2.47 -11.04
C GLU A 185 -42.32 -3.23 -9.77
N LYS A 186 -41.54 -3.13 -8.69
CA LYS A 186 -41.85 -3.79 -7.41
C LYS A 186 -42.70 -2.95 -6.46
N GLY A 187 -43.09 -1.73 -6.85
CA GLY A 187 -43.92 -0.83 -6.03
C GLY A 187 -43.27 -0.43 -4.71
N ILE A 188 -41.93 -0.34 -4.66
CA ILE A 188 -41.18 -0.03 -3.44
C ILE A 188 -41.02 1.49 -3.33
N THR A 189 -41.61 2.06 -2.28
CA THR A 189 -41.42 3.47 -1.95
C THR A 189 -40.25 3.63 -0.99
N LEU A 190 -39.24 4.41 -1.39
CA LEU A 190 -38.10 4.73 -0.53
C LEU A 190 -38.51 5.74 0.55
N PRO A 191 -37.92 5.68 1.77
CA PRO A 191 -38.18 6.66 2.81
C PRO A 191 -37.81 8.08 2.35
N SER A 192 -38.66 9.05 2.66
CA SER A 192 -38.41 10.46 2.38
C SER A 192 -37.43 11.05 3.41
N GLY A 193 -36.26 11.50 2.97
CA GLY A 193 -35.27 12.18 3.81
C GLY A 193 -33.84 11.68 3.59
N ASN A 194 -32.95 12.03 4.53
CA ASN A 194 -31.53 11.66 4.51
C ASN A 194 -31.22 10.38 5.31
N SER A 195 -32.23 9.54 5.57
CA SER A 195 -32.01 8.25 6.23
C SER A 195 -31.35 7.28 5.25
N TYR A 196 -30.20 6.73 5.62
CA TYR A 196 -29.53 5.71 4.84
C TYR A 196 -30.37 4.42 4.76
N ILE A 197 -30.33 3.78 3.59
CA ILE A 197 -30.98 2.50 3.29
C ILE A 197 -29.91 1.42 3.30
N PHE A 198 -30.20 0.26 3.91
CA PHE A 198 -29.27 -0.85 3.91
C PHE A 198 -29.45 -1.67 2.63
N VAL A 199 -28.41 -1.70 1.80
CA VAL A 199 -28.37 -2.40 0.52
C VAL A 199 -27.49 -3.63 0.67
N ARG A 200 -27.94 -4.77 0.16
CA ARG A 200 -27.14 -6.00 0.02
C ARG A 200 -27.11 -6.40 -1.45
N ASP A 201 -25.92 -6.45 -2.04
CA ASP A 201 -25.67 -6.89 -3.41
C ASP A 201 -25.00 -8.27 -3.37
N TRP A 202 -25.80 -9.32 -3.55
CA TRP A 202 -25.39 -10.72 -3.47
C TRP A 202 -25.13 -11.29 -4.86
N TRP A 203 -24.03 -12.03 -5.00
CA TRP A 203 -23.58 -12.67 -6.23
C TRP A 203 -23.20 -14.12 -5.95
N SER A 204 -23.74 -15.05 -6.73
CA SER A 204 -23.27 -16.43 -6.85
C SER A 204 -22.57 -16.65 -8.19
N SER A 205 -22.30 -17.92 -8.53
CA SER A 205 -21.82 -18.33 -9.85
C SER A 205 -22.83 -18.09 -10.98
N ASP A 206 -24.12 -18.04 -10.67
CA ASP A 206 -25.21 -18.01 -11.64
C ASP A 206 -26.17 -16.82 -11.50
N LYS A 207 -26.23 -16.15 -10.34
CA LYS A 207 -27.22 -15.12 -10.05
C LYS A 207 -26.62 -13.90 -9.35
N ASN A 208 -27.21 -12.75 -9.65
CA ASN A 208 -27.15 -11.53 -8.87
C ASN A 208 -28.51 -11.28 -8.21
N GLU A 209 -28.51 -11.03 -6.91
CA GLU A 209 -29.67 -10.65 -6.14
C GLU A 209 -29.37 -9.37 -5.35
N VAL A 210 -30.22 -8.35 -5.46
CA VAL A 210 -30.07 -7.11 -4.68
C VAL A 210 -31.24 -6.96 -3.73
N TYR A 211 -30.95 -6.63 -2.47
CA TYR A 211 -31.94 -6.44 -1.42
C TYR A 211 -31.84 -5.04 -0.82
N LEU A 212 -32.99 -4.39 -0.61
CA LEU A 212 -33.13 -3.14 0.14
C LEU A 212 -33.93 -3.41 1.42
N ASP A 213 -33.33 -3.21 2.60
CA ASP A 213 -33.97 -3.45 3.90
C ASP A 213 -34.72 -4.81 3.95
N ASP A 214 -34.03 -5.88 3.55
CA ASP A 214 -34.53 -7.26 3.46
C ASP A 214 -35.60 -7.52 2.37
N ARG A 215 -35.90 -6.55 1.50
CA ARG A 215 -36.78 -6.75 0.33
C ARG A 215 -35.97 -6.94 -0.94
N GLU A 216 -36.16 -8.05 -1.63
CA GLU A 216 -35.50 -8.31 -2.91
C GLU A 216 -35.98 -7.32 -3.98
N ILE A 217 -35.06 -6.62 -4.64
CA ILE A 217 -35.33 -5.72 -5.76
C ILE A 217 -34.87 -6.26 -7.11
N ILE A 218 -33.74 -6.97 -7.15
CA ILE A 218 -33.18 -7.58 -8.36
C ILE A 218 -33.01 -9.07 -8.12
N ASN A 219 -33.35 -9.87 -9.13
CA ASN A 219 -33.00 -11.27 -9.24
C ASN A 219 -32.68 -11.56 -10.72
N GLN A 220 -31.40 -11.55 -11.06
CA GLN A 220 -30.93 -11.65 -12.43
C GLN A 220 -29.92 -12.78 -12.57
N SER A 221 -30.11 -13.67 -13.53
CA SER A 221 -29.10 -14.66 -13.90
C SER A 221 -27.96 -14.04 -14.72
N HIS A 222 -26.73 -14.49 -14.50
CA HIS A 222 -25.57 -14.11 -15.31
C HIS A 222 -24.77 -15.33 -15.79
N LYS A 223 -23.92 -15.14 -16.80
CA LYS A 223 -23.21 -16.22 -17.50
C LYS A 223 -21.74 -16.36 -17.11
N PHE A 224 -21.28 -15.66 -16.07
CA PHE A 224 -19.87 -15.68 -15.68
C PHE A 224 -19.40 -17.04 -15.15
N GLY A 225 -20.30 -17.84 -14.55
CA GLY A 225 -19.95 -19.14 -13.96
C GLY A 225 -19.23 -19.05 -12.61
N GLU A 226 -18.91 -17.84 -12.17
CA GLU A 226 -18.30 -17.51 -10.88
C GLU A 226 -18.79 -16.12 -10.43
N PRO A 227 -18.83 -15.82 -9.12
CA PRO A 227 -19.06 -14.45 -8.66
C PRO A 227 -17.98 -13.52 -9.23
N PRO A 228 -18.32 -12.34 -9.77
CA PRO A 228 -17.35 -11.43 -10.40
C PRO A 228 -16.58 -10.62 -9.35
N PHE A 229 -16.08 -11.28 -8.31
CA PHE A 229 -15.34 -10.70 -7.20
C PHE A 229 -14.00 -11.41 -7.01
N VAL A 230 -12.96 -10.61 -6.84
CA VAL A 230 -11.67 -11.08 -6.34
C VAL A 230 -11.52 -10.58 -4.91
N THR A 231 -11.11 -11.47 -4.01
CA THR A 231 -10.81 -11.07 -2.62
C THR A 231 -9.47 -11.65 -2.20
N GLY A 232 -8.78 -10.95 -1.32
CA GLY A 232 -7.50 -11.41 -0.81
C GLY A 232 -7.26 -10.97 0.62
N SER A 233 -6.41 -11.74 1.27
CA SER A 233 -5.99 -11.55 2.64
C SER A 233 -4.49 -11.82 2.78
N PRO A 234 -3.68 -10.91 3.35
CA PRO A 234 -2.32 -11.19 3.75
C PRO A 234 -2.26 -12.35 4.73
N ALA A 235 -1.28 -13.22 4.52
CA ALA A 235 -0.88 -14.24 5.48
C ALA A 235 -0.09 -13.60 6.63
N THR A 236 -0.74 -12.69 7.35
CA THR A 236 -0.19 -11.97 8.51
C THR A 236 -0.80 -12.51 9.79
N GLY A 237 0.02 -12.56 10.84
CA GLY A 237 -0.37 -13.12 12.14
C GLY A 237 -0.17 -14.62 12.23
N PHE A 238 -0.82 -15.23 13.22
CA PHE A 238 -0.78 -16.68 13.44
C PHE A 238 -1.94 -17.34 12.69
N LEU A 239 -1.64 -18.35 11.86
CA LEU A 239 -2.63 -19.09 11.07
C LEU A 239 -3.21 -20.29 11.84
N LEU A 240 -3.37 -20.16 13.15
CA LEU A 240 -3.95 -21.19 14.01
C LEU A 240 -5.47 -21.27 13.74
N ARG A 241 -6.03 -22.48 13.70
CA ARG A 241 -7.46 -22.73 13.44
C ARG A 241 -8.19 -23.27 14.67
N ASP A 242 -7.86 -22.72 15.84
CA ASP A 242 -8.53 -23.04 17.10
C ASP A 242 -9.89 -22.36 17.21
N ASP A 243 -10.67 -22.66 18.24
CA ASP A 243 -11.94 -21.98 18.46
C ASP A 243 -11.74 -20.45 18.60
N GLY A 244 -12.57 -19.67 17.91
CA GLY A 244 -12.42 -18.22 17.82
C GLY A 244 -11.36 -17.70 16.83
N TYR A 245 -10.73 -18.56 16.00
CA TYR A 245 -9.67 -18.14 15.06
C TYR A 245 -10.09 -17.03 14.08
N ILE A 246 -11.38 -16.90 13.77
CA ILE A 246 -11.91 -15.90 12.82
C ILE A 246 -11.51 -14.48 13.24
N ALA A 247 -11.45 -14.19 14.54
CA ALA A 247 -10.99 -12.90 15.03
C ALA A 247 -9.52 -12.60 14.67
N HIS A 248 -8.70 -13.62 14.48
CA HIS A 248 -7.27 -13.54 14.19
C HIS A 248 -6.93 -13.86 12.73
N GLU A 249 -7.94 -14.14 11.90
CA GLU A 249 -7.74 -14.42 10.50
C GLU A 249 -7.26 -13.14 9.79
N SER A 250 -6.09 -13.22 9.16
CA SER A 250 -5.40 -12.11 8.48
C SER A 250 -5.26 -10.86 9.35
N GLU A 251 -4.20 -10.77 10.14
CA GLU A 251 -4.01 -9.68 11.08
C GLU A 251 -3.68 -8.33 10.40
N ASP A 252 -4.19 -7.22 10.97
CA ASP A 252 -3.96 -5.85 10.45
C ASP A 252 -2.56 -5.32 10.80
N ILE A 253 -2.24 -4.08 10.39
CA ILE A 253 -0.89 -3.54 10.57
C ILE A 253 -0.50 -3.32 12.04
N LEU A 254 -1.48 -3.16 12.93
CA LEU A 254 -1.26 -2.86 14.34
C LEU A 254 -1.24 -4.11 15.22
N PHE A 255 -1.38 -5.32 14.66
CA PHE A 255 -1.65 -6.53 15.43
C PHE A 255 -0.61 -6.84 16.54
N LEU A 256 0.66 -6.49 16.34
CA LEU A 256 1.72 -6.70 17.33
C LEU A 256 1.68 -5.69 18.48
N ILE A 257 1.12 -4.50 18.24
CA ILE A 257 1.15 -3.37 19.18
C ILE A 257 -0.24 -2.93 19.64
N ARG A 258 -1.31 -3.57 19.16
CA ARG A 258 -2.70 -3.17 19.40
C ARG A 258 -3.01 -3.04 20.90
N GLY A 259 -2.59 -4.00 21.71
CA GLY A 259 -2.77 -3.95 23.16
C GLY A 259 -1.83 -2.98 23.88
N ILE A 260 -0.70 -2.63 23.25
CA ILE A 260 0.31 -1.72 23.82
C ILE A 260 -0.11 -0.26 23.64
N ILE A 261 -0.78 0.06 22.52
CA ILE A 261 -1.24 1.43 22.21
C ILE A 261 -2.14 1.98 23.33
N ASP A 262 -3.10 1.19 23.81
CA ASP A 262 -4.01 1.63 24.88
C ASP A 262 -3.26 1.87 26.20
N GLU A 263 -2.24 1.07 26.52
CA GLU A 263 -1.41 1.26 27.71
C GLU A 263 -0.46 2.46 27.59
N VAL A 264 0.04 2.76 26.38
CA VAL A 264 0.81 4.00 26.12
C VAL A 264 -0.08 5.22 26.33
N ASN A 265 -1.29 5.22 25.76
CA ASN A 265 -2.26 6.31 25.96
C ASN A 265 -2.63 6.48 27.44
N ARG A 266 -2.82 5.36 28.15
CA ARG A 266 -3.07 5.34 29.59
C ARG A 266 -1.91 5.98 30.38
N SER A 267 -0.68 5.56 30.09
CA SER A 267 0.52 6.07 30.77
C SER A 267 0.67 7.59 30.58
N VAL A 268 0.54 8.07 29.34
CA VAL A 268 0.62 9.51 29.05
C VAL A 268 -0.54 10.29 29.69
N SER A 269 -1.74 9.72 29.75
CA SER A 269 -2.89 10.33 30.44
C SER A 269 -2.65 10.48 31.94
N ILE A 270 -2.02 9.49 32.58
CA ILE A 270 -1.63 9.55 33.99
C ILE A 270 -0.56 10.62 34.21
N GLU A 271 0.49 10.65 33.39
CA GLU A 271 1.55 11.67 33.48
C GLU A 271 1.00 13.09 33.33
N GLN A 272 0.14 13.32 32.33
CA GLN A 272 -0.48 14.63 32.10
C GLN A 272 -1.39 15.04 33.25
N THR A 273 -2.13 14.09 33.82
CA THR A 273 -2.97 14.32 35.00
C THR A 273 -2.12 14.70 36.21
N LYS A 274 -1.00 13.99 36.45
CA LYS A 274 -0.06 14.30 37.53
C LYS A 274 0.63 15.65 37.36
N ALA A 275 1.03 15.99 36.13
CA ALA A 275 1.58 17.30 35.82
C ALA A 275 0.56 18.42 36.11
N PHE A 276 -0.71 18.20 35.79
CA PHE A 276 -1.77 19.16 36.11
C PHE A 276 -2.08 19.25 37.60
N GLU A 277 -2.04 18.12 38.34
CA GLU A 277 -2.14 18.10 39.81
C GLU A 277 -0.99 18.87 40.48
N LEU A 278 0.22 18.87 39.90
CA LEU A 278 1.32 19.70 40.41
C LEU A 278 1.06 21.19 40.21
N LEU A 279 0.45 21.59 39.09
CA LEU A 279 0.11 22.99 38.80
C LEU A 279 -1.11 23.47 39.59
N ARG A 280 -2.10 22.60 39.80
CA ARG A 280 -3.36 22.88 40.49
C ARG A 280 -3.71 21.75 41.45
N PRO A 281 -2.98 21.62 42.56
CA PRO A 281 -3.19 20.52 43.48
C PRO A 281 -4.58 20.60 44.11
N PRO A 282 -5.21 19.47 44.38
CA PRO A 282 -6.43 19.44 45.18
C PRO A 282 -6.10 19.92 46.60
N TYR A 283 -6.80 20.94 47.08
CA TYR A 283 -6.57 21.51 48.40
C TYR A 283 -7.69 21.12 49.36
N GLU A 284 -7.31 20.78 50.59
CA GLU A 284 -8.25 20.71 51.72
C GLU A 284 -7.99 21.85 52.67
N GLN A 285 -9.02 22.60 53.00
CA GLN A 285 -8.96 23.68 53.97
C GLN A 285 -9.74 23.27 55.22
N GLU A 286 -9.05 23.18 56.35
CA GLU A 286 -9.69 22.97 57.65
C GLU A 286 -10.47 24.22 58.08
N VAL A 287 -11.69 24.01 58.55
CA VAL A 287 -12.55 25.06 59.14
C VAL A 287 -13.13 24.58 60.47
N GLU A 288 -13.19 25.46 61.46
CA GLU A 288 -13.57 25.13 62.85
C GLU A 288 -15.07 24.84 63.03
N GLN A 289 -15.93 25.42 62.18
CA GLN A 289 -17.37 25.20 62.17
C GLN A 289 -17.80 24.85 60.75
N ASN A 290 -18.27 23.63 60.56
CA ASN A 290 -18.83 23.19 59.28
C ASN A 290 -20.10 22.38 59.56
N ASP A 291 -21.28 22.91 59.21
CA ASP A 291 -22.56 22.18 59.27
C ASP A 291 -22.70 21.17 58.12
N SER A 292 -21.75 21.14 57.18
CA SER A 292 -21.75 20.18 56.09
C SER A 292 -21.35 18.78 56.59
N LYS A 293 -22.05 17.77 56.08
CA LYS A 293 -21.74 16.34 56.24
C LYS A 293 -20.25 16.08 55.93
N PRO A 294 -19.58 15.14 56.62
CA PRO A 294 -18.21 14.75 56.30
C PRO A 294 -18.11 14.45 54.80
N GLY A 295 -17.07 14.99 54.17
CA GLY A 295 -16.93 14.88 52.72
C GLY A 295 -16.62 13.45 52.31
N GLU A 296 -17.60 12.72 51.75
CA GLU A 296 -17.46 11.29 51.40
C GLU A 296 -16.35 10.97 50.38
N ALA A 297 -15.91 11.94 49.58
CA ALA A 297 -14.89 11.76 48.57
C ALA A 297 -13.76 12.81 48.68
N PRO A 298 -12.50 12.46 48.36
CA PRO A 298 -11.41 13.42 48.29
C PRO A 298 -11.67 14.51 47.24
N PRO A 299 -11.12 15.74 47.41
CA PRO A 299 -11.22 16.80 46.41
C PRO A 299 -10.67 16.37 45.05
N LYS A 300 -11.36 16.75 43.98
CA LYS A 300 -10.86 16.59 42.62
C LYS A 300 -9.78 17.61 42.30
N THR A 301 -9.00 17.35 41.26
CA THR A 301 -7.90 18.22 40.84
C THR A 301 -8.39 19.63 40.55
N GLY A 302 -7.70 20.65 41.08
CA GLY A 302 -8.10 22.05 40.98
C GLY A 302 -9.29 22.48 41.86
N GLN A 303 -9.81 21.62 42.74
CA GLN A 303 -10.84 21.99 43.71
C GLN A 303 -10.25 22.24 45.10
N THR A 304 -10.83 23.20 45.82
CA THR A 304 -10.57 23.41 47.25
C THR A 304 -11.80 22.95 48.03
N LYS A 305 -11.64 21.91 48.85
CA LYS A 305 -12.72 21.37 49.69
C LYS A 305 -12.53 21.79 51.14
N LYS A 306 -13.60 22.27 51.76
CA LYS A 306 -13.60 22.60 53.19
C LYS A 306 -13.93 21.36 54.01
N VAL A 307 -13.04 20.99 54.94
CA VAL A 307 -13.19 19.81 55.81
C VAL A 307 -13.18 20.23 57.28
N LYS A 308 -13.79 19.42 58.16
CA LYS A 308 -13.71 19.67 59.60
C LYS A 308 -12.28 19.40 60.08
N LYS A 309 -11.85 20.14 61.09
CA LYS A 309 -10.55 19.96 61.75
C LYS A 309 -10.34 18.49 62.16
N GLY A 310 -9.23 17.89 61.72
CA GLY A 310 -8.91 16.48 61.99
C GLY A 310 -9.57 15.46 61.05
N GLN A 311 -10.34 15.89 60.05
CA GLN A 311 -10.91 15.04 59.00
C GLN A 311 -10.22 15.21 57.64
N MET A 312 -8.99 15.74 57.63
CA MET A 312 -8.21 15.81 56.38
C MET A 312 -7.93 14.40 55.86
N HIS A 313 -8.09 14.22 54.56
CA HIS A 313 -7.68 13.00 53.90
C HIS A 313 -6.15 12.93 53.92
N GLN A 314 -5.60 11.88 54.54
CA GLN A 314 -4.17 11.64 54.49
C GLN A 314 -3.81 10.99 53.15
N LEU A 315 -2.88 11.62 52.43
CA LEU A 315 -2.20 10.96 51.32
C LEU A 315 -1.37 9.80 51.88
N LEU A 316 -1.73 8.59 51.48
CA LEU A 316 -0.86 7.43 51.66
C LEU A 316 0.39 7.65 50.79
N PRO A 317 1.60 7.69 51.38
CA PRO A 317 2.82 7.84 50.60
C PRO A 317 3.01 6.61 49.74
N THR A 318 2.71 6.72 48.45
CA THR A 318 3.00 5.68 47.46
C THR A 318 4.50 5.71 47.12
N PRO A 319 5.27 4.64 47.39
CA PRO A 319 6.70 4.59 47.10
C PRO A 319 6.97 4.58 45.58
N ASP A 320 7.97 5.34 45.14
CA ASP A 320 8.60 5.48 43.81
C ASP A 320 7.80 5.07 42.56
N VAL A 321 6.49 5.36 42.56
CA VAL A 321 5.57 5.09 41.45
C VAL A 321 6.05 5.80 40.18
N ASN A 322 6.68 6.97 40.32
CA ASN A 322 7.23 7.73 39.21
C ASN A 322 8.35 6.98 38.48
N ARG A 323 9.29 6.35 39.19
CA ARG A 323 10.37 5.59 38.55
C ARG A 323 9.87 4.32 37.88
N ALA A 324 8.89 3.65 38.50
CA ALA A 324 8.23 2.50 37.89
C ALA A 324 7.48 2.89 36.60
N PHE A 325 6.77 4.02 36.59
CA PHE A 325 6.11 4.54 35.39
C PHE A 325 7.10 4.92 34.29
N LEU A 326 8.21 5.58 34.63
CA LEU A 326 9.24 5.95 33.66
C LEU A 326 9.87 4.70 33.00
N SER A 327 10.23 3.70 33.80
CA SER A 327 10.77 2.43 33.28
C SER A 327 9.73 1.70 32.42
N GLY A 328 8.49 1.60 32.91
CA GLY A 328 7.42 0.96 32.16
C GLY A 328 7.12 1.66 30.83
N ARG A 329 7.16 2.99 30.79
CA ARG A 329 6.98 3.74 29.54
C ARG A 329 8.12 3.52 28.55
N GLU A 330 9.36 3.45 29.03
CA GLU A 330 10.50 3.12 28.18
C GLU A 330 10.33 1.72 27.56
N ASP A 331 9.89 0.74 28.34
CA ASP A 331 9.63 -0.62 27.86
C ASP A 331 8.46 -0.67 26.87
N LEU A 332 7.37 0.06 27.12
CA LEU A 332 6.25 0.19 26.19
C LEU A 332 6.68 0.83 24.86
N ASN A 333 7.46 1.91 24.90
CA ASN A 333 7.96 2.58 23.70
C ASN A 333 8.90 1.67 22.89
N LYS A 334 9.80 0.93 23.56
CA LYS A 334 10.63 -0.09 22.91
C LYS A 334 9.77 -1.16 22.25
N ALA A 335 8.72 -1.64 22.91
CA ALA A 335 7.83 -2.63 22.34
C ALA A 335 7.04 -2.09 21.13
N VAL A 336 6.61 -0.82 21.16
CA VAL A 336 6.00 -0.14 20.01
C VAL A 336 6.98 -0.05 18.84
N GLN A 337 8.25 0.29 19.08
CA GLN A 337 9.28 0.35 18.04
C GLN A 337 9.57 -1.05 17.45
N MET A 338 9.69 -2.08 18.30
CA MET A 338 9.91 -3.45 17.85
C MET A 338 8.74 -4.03 17.04
N GLY A 339 7.51 -3.64 17.39
CA GLY A 339 6.28 -4.13 16.75
C GLY A 339 5.68 -3.18 15.70
N GLY A 340 6.32 -2.05 15.39
CA GLY A 340 5.80 -0.99 14.55
C GLY A 340 6.83 -0.39 13.58
N VAL A 341 6.74 0.93 13.36
CA VAL A 341 7.68 1.69 12.53
C VAL A 341 8.70 2.37 13.44
N ASN A 342 9.98 2.30 13.07
CA ASN A 342 11.07 2.87 13.86
C ASN A 342 11.29 4.35 13.59
N ASP A 343 11.96 5.05 14.51
CA ASP A 343 12.25 6.48 14.42
C ASP A 343 13.05 6.86 13.16
N ILE A 344 13.84 5.95 12.56
CA ILE A 344 14.53 6.21 11.28
C ILE A 344 13.57 6.43 10.13
N ASP A 345 12.58 5.55 10.01
CA ASP A 345 11.61 5.61 8.93
C ASP A 345 10.77 6.88 9.06
N LEU A 346 10.70 7.45 10.27
CA LEU A 346 10.07 8.74 10.57
C LEU A 346 11.03 9.93 10.39
N GLY A 347 12.27 9.70 9.96
CA GLY A 347 13.28 10.75 9.75
C GLY A 347 13.87 11.33 11.05
N ASN A 348 13.61 10.72 12.20
CA ASN A 348 14.04 11.21 13.51
C ASN A 348 15.30 10.49 14.00
N VAL A 349 16.40 10.61 13.25
CA VAL A 349 17.69 10.02 13.63
C VAL A 349 18.66 11.13 14.03
N SER A 350 19.04 11.15 15.30
CA SER A 350 20.04 12.08 15.83
C SER A 350 21.49 11.58 15.74
N GLN A 351 21.70 10.32 15.32
CA GLN A 351 23.00 9.65 15.29
C GLN A 351 23.36 9.13 13.89
N THR A 352 24.65 9.02 13.59
CA THR A 352 25.12 8.35 12.37
C THR A 352 24.82 6.86 12.44
N VAL A 353 24.00 6.38 11.49
CA VAL A 353 23.52 4.99 11.45
C VAL A 353 24.38 4.13 10.55
N SER A 354 24.68 2.91 10.98
CA SER A 354 25.44 1.95 10.16
C SER A 354 24.54 1.30 9.11
N ALA A 355 25.11 0.92 7.95
CA ALA A 355 24.38 0.23 6.88
C ALA A 355 23.77 -1.10 7.35
N VAL A 356 24.43 -1.81 8.28
CA VAL A 356 23.91 -3.04 8.88
C VAL A 356 22.63 -2.77 9.67
N TRP A 357 22.60 -1.68 10.43
CA TRP A 357 21.41 -1.31 11.21
C TRP A 357 20.25 -0.85 10.32
N ILE A 358 20.53 -0.06 9.27
CA ILE A 358 19.52 0.29 8.24
C ILE A 358 18.93 -0.97 7.60
N THR A 359 19.78 -1.96 7.29
CA THR A 359 19.35 -3.23 6.69
C THR A 359 18.46 -4.02 7.66
N ALA A 360 18.81 -4.08 8.95
CA ALA A 360 18.01 -4.75 9.97
C ALA A 360 16.62 -4.09 10.12
N GLN A 361 16.54 -2.76 10.08
CA GLN A 361 15.26 -2.06 10.17
C GLN A 361 14.42 -2.19 8.91
N THR A 362 15.05 -2.12 7.74
CA THR A 362 14.39 -2.41 6.47
C THR A 362 13.81 -3.83 6.46
N SER A 363 14.49 -4.79 7.09
CA SER A 363 13.99 -6.16 7.24
C SER A 363 12.72 -6.24 8.10
N ILE A 364 12.63 -5.47 9.19
CA ILE A 364 11.41 -5.41 10.02
C ILE A 364 10.25 -4.80 9.21
N ARG A 365 10.49 -3.69 8.52
CA ARG A 365 9.48 -3.07 7.64
C ARG A 365 8.98 -4.03 6.56
N LYS A 366 9.88 -4.79 5.94
CA LYS A 366 9.52 -5.84 4.97
C LYS A 366 8.61 -6.92 5.52
N LYS A 367 8.65 -7.24 6.82
CA LYS A 367 7.71 -8.19 7.44
C LYS A 367 6.27 -7.68 7.39
N PHE A 368 6.06 -6.37 7.37
CA PHE A 368 4.74 -5.77 7.26
C PHE A 368 4.32 -5.56 5.80
N THR A 369 5.22 -5.08 4.95
CA THR A 369 4.88 -4.74 3.55
C THR A 369 4.81 -5.97 2.65
N ALA A 370 5.74 -6.92 2.77
CA ALA A 370 5.87 -8.03 1.82
C ALA A 370 4.63 -8.96 1.76
N PRO A 371 4.01 -9.38 2.89
CA PRO A 371 2.80 -10.19 2.82
C PRO A 371 1.63 -9.45 2.15
N ARG A 372 1.56 -8.12 2.32
CA ARG A 372 0.51 -7.27 1.76
C ARG A 372 0.69 -7.06 0.26
N LEU A 373 1.91 -6.74 -0.18
CA LEU A 373 2.27 -6.69 -1.60
C LEU A 373 2.02 -8.03 -2.29
N LYS A 374 2.32 -9.16 -1.62
CA LYS A 374 2.03 -10.50 -2.15
C LYS A 374 0.52 -10.72 -2.32
N THR A 375 -0.30 -10.28 -1.38
CA THR A 375 -1.76 -10.36 -1.50
C THR A 375 -2.29 -9.48 -2.62
N ILE A 376 -1.78 -8.25 -2.75
CA ILE A 376 -2.15 -7.36 -3.85
C ILE A 376 -1.75 -7.99 -5.19
N SER A 377 -0.50 -8.46 -5.34
CA SER A 377 -0.02 -9.26 -6.48
C SER A 377 -0.95 -10.42 -6.84
N THR A 378 -1.35 -11.22 -5.85
CA THR A 378 -2.24 -12.36 -6.07
C THR A 378 -3.62 -11.90 -6.53
N CYS A 379 -4.17 -10.85 -5.93
CA CYS A 379 -5.46 -10.27 -6.33
C CYS A 379 -5.41 -9.68 -7.72
N THR A 380 -4.37 -8.90 -8.07
CA THR A 380 -4.19 -8.35 -9.42
C THR A 380 -4.09 -9.46 -10.46
N SER A 381 -3.39 -10.55 -10.15
CA SER A 381 -3.27 -11.72 -11.03
C SER A 381 -4.62 -12.41 -11.24
N GLN A 382 -5.38 -12.62 -10.15
CA GLN A 382 -6.74 -13.18 -10.21
C GLN A 382 -7.69 -12.27 -10.97
N LEU A 383 -7.59 -10.95 -10.78
CA LEU A 383 -8.38 -9.94 -11.46
C LEU A 383 -8.09 -9.92 -12.97
N ALA A 384 -6.81 -10.00 -13.35
CA ALA A 384 -6.41 -10.09 -14.76
C ALA A 384 -6.98 -11.33 -15.43
N ARG A 385 -6.92 -12.48 -14.76
CA ARG A 385 -7.53 -13.73 -15.25
C ARG A 385 -9.04 -13.65 -15.36
N MET A 386 -9.71 -13.04 -14.38
CA MET A 386 -11.15 -12.80 -14.42
C MET A 386 -11.53 -11.86 -15.56
N ALA A 387 -10.81 -10.74 -15.72
CA ALA A 387 -11.01 -9.78 -16.80
C ALA A 387 -10.84 -10.44 -18.18
N GLU A 388 -9.84 -11.29 -18.35
CA GLU A 388 -9.64 -12.06 -19.58
C GLU A 388 -10.80 -13.02 -19.85
N ARG A 389 -11.22 -13.83 -18.86
CA ARG A 389 -12.35 -14.75 -19.00
C ARG A 389 -13.62 -14.02 -19.40
N GLN A 390 -13.94 -12.94 -18.69
CA GLN A 390 -15.13 -12.13 -18.97
C GLN A 390 -15.04 -11.44 -20.33
N TYR A 391 -13.86 -10.95 -20.74
CA TYR A 391 -13.65 -10.40 -22.09
C TYR A 391 -13.95 -11.44 -23.17
N ARG A 392 -13.38 -12.65 -23.05
CA ARG A 392 -13.63 -13.74 -24.00
C ARG A 392 -15.11 -14.12 -24.06
N LEU A 393 -15.79 -14.18 -22.91
CA LEU A 393 -17.23 -14.45 -22.85
C LEU A 393 -18.05 -13.33 -23.50
N ALA A 394 -17.74 -12.07 -23.21
CA ALA A 394 -18.47 -10.93 -23.75
C ALA A 394 -18.32 -10.84 -25.28
N VAL A 395 -17.09 -10.94 -25.79
CA VAL A 395 -16.80 -10.87 -27.23
C VAL A 395 -17.28 -12.13 -27.95
N GLY A 396 -17.09 -13.31 -27.37
CA GLY A 396 -17.54 -14.58 -27.96
C GLY A 396 -19.06 -14.72 -28.07
N MET A 397 -19.84 -13.94 -27.31
CA MET A 397 -21.30 -13.86 -27.45
C MET A 397 -21.76 -12.82 -28.48
N ALA A 398 -20.89 -11.90 -28.90
CA ALA A 398 -21.21 -10.92 -29.92
C ALA A 398 -21.18 -11.57 -31.31
N LYS A 399 -22.11 -11.17 -32.17
CA LYS A 399 -22.08 -11.56 -33.58
C LYS A 399 -20.85 -10.92 -34.24
N ASP A 400 -20.12 -11.70 -35.01
CA ASP A 400 -19.01 -11.26 -35.88
C ASP A 400 -17.65 -10.94 -35.21
N ASP A 401 -17.40 -11.39 -33.98
CA ASP A 401 -16.11 -11.22 -33.26
C ASP A 401 -15.58 -9.77 -33.33
N PRO A 402 -16.33 -8.80 -32.77
CA PRO A 402 -16.07 -7.39 -32.97
C PRO A 402 -14.73 -6.97 -32.40
N GLU A 403 -14.06 -6.03 -33.08
CA GLU A 403 -12.88 -5.37 -32.53
C GLU A 403 -13.30 -4.40 -31.42
N VAL A 404 -12.60 -4.47 -30.29
CA VAL A 404 -12.97 -3.73 -29.09
C VAL A 404 -11.92 -2.69 -28.75
N LEU A 405 -12.35 -1.46 -28.50
CA LEU A 405 -11.49 -0.38 -28.00
C LEU A 405 -11.37 -0.44 -26.48
N ILE A 406 -10.15 -0.59 -25.97
CA ILE A 406 -9.82 -0.64 -24.54
C ILE A 406 -8.68 0.33 -24.23
N GLY A 407 -8.74 0.98 -23.08
CA GLY A 407 -7.69 1.88 -22.58
C GLY A 407 -8.22 3.24 -22.15
N ARG A 408 -7.30 4.10 -21.65
CA ARG A 408 -7.65 5.46 -21.22
C ARG A 408 -8.19 6.33 -22.34
N GLU A 409 -9.00 7.30 -21.98
CA GLU A 409 -9.43 8.36 -22.88
C GLU A 409 -8.20 9.03 -23.54
N GLY A 410 -8.18 9.06 -24.88
CA GLY A 410 -7.05 9.54 -25.67
C GLY A 410 -5.95 8.51 -26.00
N ARG A 411 -5.98 7.31 -25.41
CA ARG A 411 -5.00 6.23 -25.69
C ARG A 411 -5.65 4.84 -25.82
N LYS A 412 -6.84 4.77 -26.42
CA LYS A 412 -7.52 3.50 -26.67
C LYS A 412 -6.84 2.70 -27.78
N LYS A 413 -6.72 1.38 -27.58
CA LYS A 413 -6.21 0.44 -28.59
C LYS A 413 -7.28 -0.57 -28.97
N LEU A 414 -7.19 -1.07 -30.20
CA LEU A 414 -8.07 -2.12 -30.70
C LEU A 414 -7.53 -3.49 -30.29
N TYR A 415 -8.43 -4.31 -29.74
CA TYR A 415 -8.16 -5.69 -29.34
C TYR A 415 -9.15 -6.62 -30.05
N LYS A 416 -8.64 -7.76 -30.54
CA LYS A 416 -9.44 -8.82 -31.17
C LYS A 416 -9.26 -10.12 -30.42
N LEU A 417 -10.30 -10.94 -30.35
CA LEU A 417 -10.25 -12.22 -29.64
C LEU A 417 -9.24 -13.19 -30.27
N GLY A 418 -9.11 -13.18 -31.60
CA GLY A 418 -8.18 -14.03 -32.35
C GLY A 418 -6.68 -13.78 -32.07
N ASP A 419 -6.32 -12.60 -31.53
CA ASP A 419 -4.94 -12.29 -31.17
C ASP A 419 -4.54 -12.85 -29.79
N PHE A 420 -5.51 -13.29 -29.00
CA PHE A 420 -5.23 -13.86 -27.68
C PHE A 420 -4.71 -15.30 -27.79
N PRO A 421 -3.56 -15.62 -27.17
CA PRO A 421 -3.09 -17.01 -27.09
C PRO A 421 -4.04 -17.87 -26.25
N ASN A 422 -3.90 -19.19 -26.32
CA ASN A 422 -4.67 -20.12 -25.49
C ASN A 422 -4.34 -19.88 -23.99
N PRO A 423 -5.35 -19.62 -23.12
CA PRO A 423 -5.16 -19.38 -21.68
C PRO A 423 -4.34 -20.44 -20.94
N GLU A 424 -4.39 -21.70 -21.40
CA GLU A 424 -3.68 -22.82 -20.78
C GLU A 424 -2.17 -22.82 -21.06
N LYS A 425 -1.70 -22.03 -22.04
CA LYS A 425 -0.29 -22.00 -22.46
C LYS A 425 0.56 -20.98 -21.71
N TYR A 426 -0.05 -20.13 -20.87
CA TYR A 426 0.67 -19.08 -20.18
C TYR A 426 0.14 -18.83 -18.77
N ASP A 427 1.02 -18.25 -17.95
CA ASP A 427 0.68 -17.71 -16.64
C ASP A 427 0.83 -16.20 -16.55
N ILE A 428 -0.01 -15.58 -15.73
CA ILE A 428 0.00 -14.14 -15.46
C ILE A 428 0.33 -13.97 -13.99
N ARG A 429 1.46 -13.33 -13.73
CA ARG A 429 1.91 -12.99 -12.39
C ARG A 429 2.20 -11.51 -12.31
N TYR A 430 1.70 -10.86 -11.27
CA TYR A 430 2.09 -9.50 -10.94
C TYR A 430 3.14 -9.53 -9.84
N GLU A 431 4.20 -8.76 -9.99
CA GLU A 431 5.19 -8.53 -8.93
C GLU A 431 5.17 -7.06 -8.52
N TYR A 432 5.14 -6.80 -7.22
CA TYR A 432 5.30 -5.46 -6.68
C TYR A 432 6.64 -5.36 -5.98
N ARG A 433 7.42 -4.34 -6.34
CA ARG A 433 8.73 -4.08 -5.75
C ARG A 433 8.70 -2.74 -5.02
N SER A 434 9.01 -2.76 -3.73
CA SER A 434 9.16 -1.54 -2.93
C SER A 434 10.35 -0.73 -3.45
N GLN A 435 10.12 0.49 -3.92
CA GLN A 435 11.17 1.44 -4.32
C GLN A 435 11.43 2.43 -3.17
N SER A 436 11.95 1.92 -2.05
CA SER A 436 12.39 2.81 -0.97
C SER A 436 13.78 3.32 -1.28
N LYS A 437 13.99 4.64 -1.33
CA LYS A 437 15.33 5.23 -1.47
C LYS A 437 16.31 4.74 -0.42
N THR A 438 15.83 4.47 0.80
CA THR A 438 16.65 3.89 1.87
C THR A 438 17.10 2.47 1.53
N GLU A 439 16.22 1.66 0.91
CA GLU A 439 16.58 0.34 0.39
C GLU A 439 17.54 0.46 -0.79
N GLU A 440 17.35 1.42 -1.71
CA GLU A 440 18.28 1.65 -2.82
C GLU A 440 19.69 2.03 -2.35
N ILE A 441 19.81 2.91 -1.36
CA ILE A 441 21.11 3.27 -0.77
C ILE A 441 21.76 2.04 -0.12
N ALA A 442 20.99 1.23 0.61
CA ALA A 442 21.49 0.00 1.20
C ALA A 442 21.93 -1.02 0.13
N ASN A 443 21.15 -1.17 -0.93
CA ASN A 443 21.45 -2.05 -2.06
C ASN A 443 22.69 -1.58 -2.83
N LEU A 444 22.85 -0.27 -3.05
CA LEU A 444 24.05 0.32 -3.66
C LEU A 444 25.29 0.10 -2.79
N ALA A 445 25.18 0.31 -1.48
CA ALA A 445 26.28 0.05 -0.55
C ALA A 445 26.70 -1.44 -0.55
N GLN A 446 25.73 -2.36 -0.60
CA GLN A 446 26.01 -3.80 -0.75
C GLN A 446 26.63 -4.12 -2.12
N PHE A 447 26.13 -3.48 -3.18
CA PHE A 447 26.66 -3.63 -4.53
C PHE A 447 28.12 -3.18 -4.60
N GLU A 448 28.48 -2.05 -4.02
CA GLU A 448 29.86 -1.54 -3.96
C GLU A 448 30.78 -2.40 -3.08
N ALA A 449 30.26 -2.95 -1.99
CA ALA A 449 31.03 -3.77 -1.05
C ALA A 449 31.41 -5.17 -1.60
N ALA A 450 30.81 -5.60 -2.70
CA ALA A 450 31.01 -6.94 -3.28
C ALA A 450 31.49 -6.90 -4.75
N PRO A 451 32.67 -6.30 -5.04
CA PRO A 451 33.17 -6.17 -6.42
C PRO A 451 33.53 -7.52 -7.07
N ASP A 452 33.86 -8.52 -6.28
CA ASP A 452 34.37 -9.82 -6.75
C ASP A 452 33.28 -10.75 -7.32
N LEU A 453 32.00 -10.43 -7.11
CA LEU A 453 30.90 -11.23 -7.63
C LEU A 453 30.56 -10.88 -9.10
N PRO A 454 30.06 -11.83 -9.90
CA PRO A 454 29.64 -11.56 -11.28
C PRO A 454 28.63 -10.42 -11.37
N MET A 455 28.79 -9.54 -12.37
CA MET A 455 27.93 -8.36 -12.52
C MET A 455 26.44 -8.71 -12.61
N LEU A 456 26.09 -9.76 -13.38
CA LEU A 456 24.71 -10.24 -13.49
C LEU A 456 24.13 -10.62 -12.12
N TYR A 457 24.91 -11.35 -11.31
CA TYR A 457 24.52 -11.74 -9.96
C TYR A 457 24.30 -10.51 -9.06
N ARG A 458 25.19 -9.51 -9.15
CA ARG A 458 25.10 -8.27 -8.36
C ARG A 458 23.89 -7.43 -8.76
N LEU A 459 23.59 -7.33 -10.06
CA LEU A 459 22.42 -6.60 -10.57
C LEU A 459 21.11 -7.27 -10.13
N GLU A 460 21.06 -8.60 -10.18
CA GLU A 460 19.88 -9.38 -9.81
C GLU A 460 19.65 -9.42 -8.29
N HIS A 461 20.69 -9.71 -7.50
CA HIS A 461 20.53 -9.98 -6.07
C HIS A 461 20.74 -8.78 -5.16
N PHE A 462 21.58 -7.81 -5.54
CA PHE A 462 21.79 -6.60 -4.75
C PHE A 462 20.92 -5.45 -5.23
N LEU A 463 21.05 -5.05 -6.49
CA LEU A 463 20.27 -3.93 -7.03
C LEU A 463 18.82 -4.31 -7.40
N LYS A 464 18.52 -5.61 -7.49
CA LYS A 464 17.17 -6.14 -7.80
C LYS A 464 16.57 -5.54 -9.06
N VAL A 465 17.42 -5.35 -10.07
CA VAL A 465 17.02 -4.83 -11.39
C VAL A 465 15.97 -5.78 -12.01
N SER A 466 14.91 -5.22 -12.60
CA SER A 466 13.81 -6.00 -13.18
C SER A 466 14.23 -6.84 -14.38
N ASN A 467 15.11 -6.29 -15.22
CA ASN A 467 15.67 -6.98 -16.38
C ASN A 467 17.21 -6.85 -16.37
N PRO A 468 17.92 -7.69 -15.61
CA PRO A 468 19.37 -7.56 -15.48
C PRO A 468 20.09 -7.85 -16.80
N GLN A 469 19.50 -8.64 -17.70
CA GLN A 469 20.07 -8.92 -19.03
C GLN A 469 20.06 -7.69 -19.93
N GLU A 470 18.99 -6.90 -19.91
CA GLU A 470 18.92 -5.66 -20.68
C GLU A 470 19.93 -4.64 -20.15
N VAL A 471 20.08 -4.52 -18.83
CA VAL A 471 21.09 -3.64 -18.23
C VAL A 471 22.51 -4.12 -18.55
N MET A 472 22.77 -5.43 -18.53
CA MET A 472 24.03 -6.00 -19.01
C MET A 472 24.27 -5.65 -20.48
N GLY A 473 23.26 -5.81 -21.34
CA GLY A 473 23.34 -5.40 -22.74
C GLY A 473 23.63 -3.90 -22.91
N MET A 474 23.07 -3.04 -22.05
CA MET A 474 23.38 -1.61 -22.04
C MET A 474 24.82 -1.33 -21.57
N ILE A 475 25.31 -2.05 -20.56
CA ILE A 475 26.70 -1.95 -20.08
C ILE A 475 27.66 -2.40 -21.17
N ASP A 476 27.41 -3.56 -21.78
CA ASP A 476 28.21 -4.11 -22.87
C ASP A 476 28.19 -3.17 -24.08
N MET A 477 27.04 -2.57 -24.39
CA MET A 477 26.93 -1.56 -25.45
C MET A 477 27.70 -0.29 -25.09
N ALA A 478 27.67 0.16 -23.83
CA ALA A 478 28.44 1.32 -23.37
C ALA A 478 29.94 1.04 -23.41
N GLU A 479 30.37 -0.18 -23.05
CA GLU A 479 31.76 -0.61 -23.17
C GLU A 479 32.18 -0.75 -24.64
N ALA A 480 31.33 -1.31 -25.51
CA ALA A 480 31.56 -1.36 -26.94
C ALA A 480 31.69 0.06 -27.54
N LYS A 481 30.87 1.02 -27.10
CA LYS A 481 31.00 2.44 -27.47
C LYS A 481 32.30 3.08 -26.97
N ARG A 482 32.79 2.66 -25.80
CA ARG A 482 34.08 3.11 -25.24
C ARG A 482 35.26 2.55 -26.04
N ILE A 483 35.19 1.28 -26.44
CA ILE A 483 36.23 0.60 -27.23
C ILE A 483 36.21 1.10 -28.68
N ASP A 484 35.02 1.30 -29.26
CA ASP A 484 34.83 1.72 -30.63
C ASP A 484 33.93 2.96 -30.77
N PRO A 485 34.54 4.15 -30.95
CA PRO A 485 33.80 5.39 -31.21
C PRO A 485 32.89 5.35 -32.45
N ALA A 486 33.16 4.47 -33.43
CA ALA A 486 32.34 4.35 -34.63
C ALA A 486 30.90 3.89 -34.32
N ILE A 487 30.73 3.05 -33.28
CA ILE A 487 29.43 2.60 -32.80
C ILE A 487 28.62 3.78 -32.25
N THR A 488 29.28 4.70 -31.53
CA THR A 488 28.65 5.92 -31.01
C THR A 488 28.13 6.81 -32.15
N PHE A 489 28.89 6.97 -33.22
CA PHE A 489 28.46 7.75 -34.39
C PHE A 489 27.27 7.11 -35.12
N TYR A 490 27.24 5.77 -35.21
CA TYR A 490 26.15 5.05 -35.85
C TYR A 490 24.84 5.13 -35.04
N ASP A 491 24.92 4.96 -33.72
CA ASP A 491 23.77 5.12 -32.82
C ASP A 491 23.19 6.53 -32.85
N LEU A 492 24.07 7.55 -32.83
CA LEU A 492 23.67 8.94 -32.93
C LEU A 492 23.02 9.23 -34.30
N ALA A 493 23.52 8.62 -35.37
CA ALA A 493 22.90 8.73 -36.68
C ALA A 493 21.49 8.12 -36.70
N LEU A 494 21.30 6.94 -36.10
CA LEU A 494 20.00 6.28 -36.01
C LEU A 494 19.00 7.05 -35.15
N SER A 495 19.44 7.61 -34.01
CA SER A 495 18.56 8.40 -33.15
C SER A 495 18.09 9.68 -33.84
N LEU A 496 18.99 10.38 -34.53
CA LEU A 496 18.66 11.56 -35.34
C LEU A 496 17.74 11.22 -36.52
N ALA A 497 17.89 10.04 -37.13
CA ALA A 497 17.01 9.58 -38.20
C ALA A 497 15.58 9.29 -37.69
N ARG A 498 15.44 8.68 -36.51
CA ARG A 498 14.14 8.45 -35.86
C ARG A 498 13.47 9.75 -35.45
N GLN A 499 14.21 10.64 -34.78
CA GLN A 499 13.69 11.97 -34.42
C GLN A 499 13.25 12.77 -35.64
N ALA A 500 13.90 12.60 -36.79
CA ALA A 500 13.48 13.26 -38.03
C ALA A 500 12.25 12.62 -38.70
N ALA A 501 11.87 11.41 -38.32
CA ALA A 501 10.66 10.73 -38.77
C ALA A 501 9.46 11.03 -37.86
N ASP A 502 9.72 11.39 -36.60
CA ASP A 502 8.70 11.69 -35.59
C ASP A 502 8.28 13.18 -35.55
N ILE A 503 8.93 14.06 -36.32
CA ILE A 503 8.53 15.47 -36.46
C ILE A 503 7.39 15.57 -37.48
N GLU A 504 6.29 16.20 -37.07
CA GLU A 504 5.13 16.45 -37.93
C GLU A 504 5.50 17.39 -39.11
N ASP A 505 4.78 17.24 -40.23
CA ASP A 505 5.13 17.83 -41.54
C ASP A 505 5.28 19.37 -41.56
N ASP A 506 4.80 20.09 -40.54
CA ASP A 506 4.86 21.55 -40.47
C ASP A 506 6.26 22.11 -40.13
N ASP A 507 7.17 21.29 -39.59
CA ASP A 507 8.56 21.67 -39.26
C ASP A 507 9.60 20.99 -40.19
N GLU A 508 9.32 21.01 -41.50
CA GLU A 508 10.11 20.34 -42.55
C GLU A 508 11.61 20.73 -42.54
N LYS A 509 11.93 21.97 -42.14
CA LYS A 509 13.33 22.44 -42.02
C LYS A 509 14.09 21.74 -40.90
N GLU A 510 13.43 21.48 -39.77
CA GLU A 510 14.06 20.79 -38.64
C GLU A 510 14.23 19.29 -38.93
N ALA A 511 13.22 18.66 -39.54
CA ALA A 511 13.31 17.28 -40.00
C ALA A 511 14.46 17.07 -40.99
N ASN A 512 14.61 17.98 -41.97
CA ASN A 512 15.70 17.93 -42.94
C ASN A 512 17.08 18.19 -42.32
N ALA A 513 17.18 19.10 -41.34
CA ALA A 513 18.42 19.33 -40.61
C ALA A 513 18.86 18.08 -39.83
N LYS A 514 17.94 17.40 -39.12
CA LYS A 514 18.22 16.15 -38.39
C LYS A 514 18.58 14.99 -39.33
N LYS A 515 17.93 14.87 -40.50
CA LYS A 515 18.33 13.92 -41.56
C LYS A 515 19.75 14.18 -42.06
N MET A 516 20.13 15.44 -42.27
CA MET A 516 21.48 15.80 -42.72
C MET A 516 22.52 15.50 -41.65
N GLN A 517 22.24 15.82 -40.39
CA GLN A 517 23.12 15.46 -39.27
C GLN A 517 23.29 13.94 -39.12
N SER A 518 22.21 13.17 -39.29
CA SER A 518 22.26 11.70 -39.32
C SER A 518 23.20 11.17 -40.40
N LYS A 519 23.12 11.73 -41.63
CA LYS A 519 24.03 11.38 -42.73
C LYS A 519 25.48 11.70 -42.41
N ILE A 520 25.76 12.88 -41.88
CA ILE A 520 27.14 13.29 -41.49
C ILE A 520 27.72 12.34 -40.44
N MET A 521 26.92 11.96 -39.43
CA MET A 521 27.38 11.03 -38.39
C MET A 521 27.62 9.62 -38.97
N THR A 522 26.76 9.17 -39.89
CA THR A 522 26.97 7.90 -40.62
C THR A 522 28.27 7.93 -41.43
N GLU A 523 28.51 9.00 -42.18
CA GLU A 523 29.72 9.17 -42.99
C GLU A 523 30.99 9.22 -42.12
N ARG A 524 30.93 9.88 -40.95
CA ARG A 524 32.03 9.89 -39.97
C ARG A 524 32.31 8.51 -39.40
N GLY A 525 31.28 7.75 -39.04
CA GLY A 525 31.42 6.36 -38.59
C GLY A 525 32.06 5.48 -39.67
N VAL A 526 31.61 5.61 -40.92
CA VAL A 526 32.17 4.89 -42.08
C VAL A 526 33.61 5.31 -42.36
N ALA A 527 33.96 6.59 -42.23
CA ALA A 527 35.32 7.07 -42.41
C ALA A 527 36.29 6.49 -41.37
N MET A 528 35.88 6.42 -40.10
CA MET A 528 36.66 5.76 -39.04
C MET A 528 36.89 4.27 -39.33
N LEU A 529 35.87 3.55 -39.78
CA LEU A 529 36.00 2.13 -40.14
C LEU A 529 36.91 1.95 -41.37
N LYS A 530 36.80 2.83 -42.38
CA LYS A 530 37.67 2.81 -43.56
C LYS A 530 39.13 3.09 -43.23
N GLN A 531 39.41 3.99 -42.29
CA GLN A 531 40.77 4.26 -41.81
C GLN A 531 41.40 3.02 -41.16
N ARG A 532 40.62 2.17 -40.49
CA ARG A 532 41.09 0.90 -39.91
C ARG A 532 41.31 -0.22 -40.93
N LEU A 533 40.65 -0.15 -42.08
CA LEU A 533 40.77 -1.14 -43.16
C LEU A 533 42.02 -0.95 -44.04
N VAL A 534 42.74 0.18 -43.90
CA VAL A 534 44.01 0.40 -44.60
C VAL A 534 45.12 -0.36 -43.84
N PRO A 535 45.68 -1.45 -44.40
CA PRO A 535 46.72 -2.21 -43.72
C PRO A 535 48.03 -1.43 -43.81
N GLY A 536 48.47 -0.85 -42.69
CA GLY A 536 49.77 -0.15 -42.65
C GLY A 536 49.97 0.88 -41.53
N GLN A 537 48.94 1.24 -40.76
CA GLN A 537 49.11 2.02 -39.54
C GLN A 537 48.44 1.29 -38.38
N GLU A 538 49.23 0.47 -37.68
CA GLU A 538 48.92 0.18 -36.28
C GLU A 538 48.96 1.51 -35.53
N GLN A 539 47.79 2.13 -35.34
CA GLN A 539 47.65 3.07 -34.25
C GLN A 539 47.84 2.25 -32.98
N GLU A 540 48.92 2.51 -32.24
CA GLU A 540 49.05 2.08 -30.85
C GLU A 540 47.76 2.49 -30.14
N MET A 541 46.88 1.52 -29.88
CA MET A 541 45.81 1.71 -28.92
C MET A 541 46.50 1.93 -27.59
N GLY A 542 46.64 3.21 -27.21
CA GLY A 542 47.10 3.58 -25.89
C GLY A 542 46.30 2.77 -24.87
N SER A 543 47.03 1.99 -24.07
CA SER A 543 46.46 1.11 -23.05
C SER A 543 45.33 1.83 -22.30
N PRO A 544 44.17 1.19 -22.07
CA PRO A 544 43.11 1.81 -21.32
C PRO A 544 43.67 2.30 -19.97
N PRO A 545 43.34 3.53 -19.53
CA PRO A 545 43.81 4.01 -18.24
C PRO A 545 43.41 2.99 -17.18
N LYS A 546 44.41 2.48 -16.43
CA LYS A 546 44.17 1.62 -15.28
C LYS A 546 43.12 2.30 -14.41
N PRO A 547 42.04 1.61 -13.99
CA PRO A 547 41.11 2.17 -13.03
C PRO A 547 41.92 2.59 -11.79
N PRO A 548 41.68 3.78 -11.22
CA PRO A 548 42.35 4.17 -9.99
C PRO A 548 42.13 3.07 -8.95
N ALA A 549 43.21 2.62 -8.33
CA ALA A 549 43.13 1.66 -7.23
C ALA A 549 42.19 2.26 -6.17
N GLY A 550 41.02 1.64 -6.01
CA GLY A 550 40.02 2.06 -5.05
C GLY A 550 40.64 2.10 -3.66
N ARG A 551 40.93 3.30 -3.16
CA ARG A 551 40.88 3.50 -1.72
C ARG A 551 39.41 3.38 -1.34
N PRO A 552 39.07 2.74 -0.21
CA PRO A 552 37.72 2.86 0.33
C PRO A 552 37.49 4.34 0.62
N GLU A 553 36.83 5.03 -0.30
CA GLU A 553 36.24 6.33 -0.03
C GLU A 553 35.14 6.07 0.99
N THR A 554 35.41 6.44 2.24
CA THR A 554 34.35 6.74 3.20
C THR A 554 33.35 7.65 2.49
N LEU A 555 32.09 7.21 2.42
CA LEU A 555 30.93 7.99 1.99
C LEU A 555 31.16 9.47 2.28
N MET A 556 31.16 10.28 1.21
CA MET A 556 31.39 11.72 1.23
C MET A 556 30.97 12.36 2.55
N ALA A 557 31.94 12.92 3.27
CA ALA A 557 31.63 13.91 4.28
C ALA A 557 30.95 15.09 3.56
N MET A 558 29.65 15.29 3.83
CA MET A 558 28.87 16.41 3.33
C MET A 558 29.66 17.73 3.49
N PRO A 559 29.92 18.48 2.41
CA PRO A 559 30.62 19.76 2.52
C PRO A 559 29.75 20.79 3.24
N GLY A 560 30.17 21.18 4.44
CA GLY A 560 30.00 22.51 5.01
C GLY A 560 28.57 23.07 5.09
N MET A 561 27.83 22.70 6.15
CA MET A 561 26.74 23.54 6.65
C MET A 561 26.75 23.79 8.17
N LEU A 562 27.84 23.44 8.87
CA LEU A 562 28.02 23.80 10.28
C LEU A 562 29.52 24.04 10.59
N SER A 563 30.06 25.17 10.12
CA SER A 563 31.31 25.71 10.69
C SER A 563 31.00 26.45 11.99
N GLY A 564 30.61 25.69 13.03
CA GLY A 564 30.67 26.15 14.41
C GLY A 564 32.04 25.77 14.97
N THR A 565 32.91 26.76 15.17
CA THR A 565 34.21 26.61 15.83
C THR A 565 34.04 26.01 17.22
N ALA A 566 34.28 24.71 17.36
CA ALA A 566 34.46 24.07 18.66
C ALA A 566 35.85 24.42 19.21
N PRO A 567 35.97 24.90 20.46
CA PRO A 567 37.26 25.22 21.05
C PRO A 567 38.06 23.94 21.35
N LYS A 568 39.37 23.99 21.04
CA LYS A 568 40.32 22.91 21.34
C LYS A 568 40.36 22.63 22.85
N PRO A 569 40.36 21.36 23.29
CA PRO A 569 40.57 21.03 24.68
C PRO A 569 42.00 21.40 25.10
N GLN A 570 42.11 22.25 26.11
CA GLN A 570 43.36 22.52 26.82
C GLN A 570 43.81 21.25 27.53
N ARG A 571 45.04 20.82 27.26
CA ARG A 571 45.72 19.80 28.06
C ARG A 571 45.95 20.36 29.47
N GLU A 572 45.43 19.68 30.47
CA GLU A 572 45.82 19.89 31.86
C GLU A 572 47.32 19.63 32.03
N PRO A 573 48.06 20.49 32.73
CA PRO A 573 49.42 20.20 33.16
C PRO A 573 49.38 19.22 34.35
N GLN A 574 50.10 18.11 34.22
CA GLN A 574 50.47 17.29 35.37
C GLN A 574 51.33 18.12 36.30
N ALA A 575 50.84 18.36 37.52
CA ALA A 575 51.62 18.91 38.62
C ALA A 575 52.15 17.77 39.49
N ALA A 576 53.45 17.86 39.80
CA ALA A 576 53.95 17.57 41.13
C ALA A 576 53.86 18.87 41.95
#